data_AF-A0A6A4ANS2-F1
#
_entry.id   AF-A0A6A4ANS2-F1
#
_cell.length_a   1.000
_cell.length_b   1.000
_cell.length_c   1.000
_cell.angle_alpha   90.00
_cell.angle_beta   90.00
_cell.angle_gamma   90.00
#
_symmetry.space_group_name_H-M   'P 1'
#
loop_
_entity.id
_entity.type
_entity.pdbx_description
1 polymer ?
#
loop_
_entity_poly.entity_id
_entity_poly.type
_entity_poly.pdbx_seq_one_letter_code
_entity_poly.pdbx_strand_id
1 'polypeptide(L)' 'MGNDSAEERLKTMLHALRQVDDSDVLVLQDQLGLTTAIVMQTKVQKIMFDHWGET' A
#
# COMPACT_ATOMS: atom_id res chain seq x y z
N MET A 1 11.48 -18.05 -8.08
CA MET A 1 11.82 -16.65 -8.39
C MET A 1 10.55 -15.98 -8.89
N GLY A 2 9.82 -15.27 -8.02
CA GLY A 2 8.49 -14.75 -8.36
C GLY A 2 7.71 -14.17 -7.17
N ASN A 3 8.05 -14.55 -5.93
CA ASN A 3 7.48 -13.93 -4.73
C ASN A 3 8.04 -12.54 -4.47
N ASP A 4 9.36 -12.35 -4.64
CA ASP A 4 10.03 -11.07 -4.38
C ASP A 4 9.43 -9.92 -5.20
N SER A 5 8.96 -10.16 -6.43
CA SER A 5 8.46 -9.06 -7.27
C SER A 5 7.07 -8.56 -6.85
N ALA A 6 6.21 -9.43 -6.30
CA ALA A 6 4.88 -9.02 -5.85
C ALA A 6 4.95 -8.31 -4.50
N GLU A 7 5.80 -8.80 -3.60
CA GLU A 7 6.05 -8.19 -2.30
C GLU A 7 6.70 -6.81 -2.44
N GLU A 8 7.76 -6.69 -3.24
CA GLU A 8 8.43 -5.40 -3.47
C GLU A 8 7.51 -4.39 -4.17
N ARG A 9 6.66 -4.86 -5.09
CA ARG A 9 5.64 -4.01 -5.71
C ARG A 9 4.60 -3.54 -4.69
N LEU A 10 4.17 -4.41 -3.78
CA LEU A 10 3.27 -4.04 -2.70
C LEU A 10 3.92 -3.03 -1.76
N LYS A 11 5.15 -3.25 -1.32
CA LYS A 11 5.92 -2.28 -0.51
C LYS A 11 6.02 -0.92 -1.19
N THR A 12 6.32 -0.89 -2.48
CA THR A 12 6.38 0.36 -3.26
C THR A 12 5.03 1.08 -3.28
N MET A 13 3.92 0.36 -3.46
CA MET A 13 2.57 0.93 -3.41
C MET A 13 2.21 1.45 -2.03
N LEU A 14 2.62 0.76 -0.97
CA LEU A 14 2.43 1.21 0.42
C LEU A 14 3.25 2.48 0.70
N HIS A 15 4.48 2.58 0.21
CA HIS A 15 5.27 3.82 0.32
C HIS A 15 4.69 4.99 -0.47
N ALA A 16 3.92 4.73 -1.52
CA ALA A 16 3.27 5.76 -2.33
C ALA A 16 1.95 6.29 -1.74
N LEU A 17 1.55 5.80 -0.55
CA LEU A 17 0.38 6.30 0.15
C LEU A 17 0.51 7.80 0.47
N ARG A 18 -0.55 8.56 0.21
CA ARG A 18 -0.64 9.98 0.57
C ARG A 18 -1.28 10.13 1.94
N GLN A 19 -0.72 10.98 2.80
CA GLN A 19 -1.37 11.33 4.07
C GLN A 19 -2.57 12.26 3.83
N VAL A 20 -3.72 11.89 4.37
CA VAL A 20 -4.98 12.65 4.40
C VAL A 20 -5.63 12.41 5.76
N ASP A 21 -5.86 13.48 6.53
CA ASP A 21 -6.53 13.42 7.84
C ASP A 21 -5.95 12.32 8.78
N ASP A 22 -4.62 12.34 8.99
CA ASP A 22 -3.85 11.37 9.76
C ASP A 22 -3.91 9.90 9.26
N SER A 23 -4.52 9.67 8.10
CA SER A 23 -4.63 8.36 7.46
C SER A 23 -3.83 8.31 6.16
N ASP A 24 -3.26 7.15 5.85
CA ASP A 24 -2.52 6.95 4.60
C ASP A 24 -3.47 6.37 3.55
N VAL A 25 -3.62 7.05 2.41
CA VAL A 25 -4.58 6.70 1.36
C VAL A 25 -3.89 6.52 0.00
N LEU A 26 -4.19 5.42 -0.69
CA LEU A 26 -3.71 5.11 -2.04
C LEU A 26 -4.92 4.98 -2.95
N VAL A 27 -4.93 5.78 -4.00
CA VAL A 27 -5.93 5.69 -5.06
C VAL A 27 -5.34 4.84 -6.17
N LEU A 28 -5.95 3.70 -6.44
CA LEU A 28 -5.62 2.86 -7.58
C LEU A 28 -6.51 3.24 -8.75
N GLN A 29 -5.90 3.61 -9.86
CA GLN A 29 -6.58 3.98 -11.08
C GLN A 29 -6.27 2.96 -12.18
N ASP A 30 -7.21 2.78 -13.10
CA ASP A 30 -6.97 2.00 -14.31
C ASP A 30 -6.10 2.77 -15.32
N GLN A 31 -5.83 2.12 -16.45
CA GLN A 31 -5.07 2.70 -17.55
C GLN A 31 -5.74 3.90 -18.24
N LEU A 32 -7.01 4.17 -17.97
CA LEU A 32 -7.75 5.36 -18.44
C LEU A 32 -7.83 6.46 -17.36
N GLY A 33 -7.21 6.25 -16.20
CA GLY A 33 -7.22 7.19 -15.07
C GLY A 33 -8.48 7.12 -14.22
N LEU A 34 -9.34 6.11 -14.39
CA LEU A 34 -10.54 5.92 -13.59
C LEU A 34 -10.20 5.25 -12.27
N THR A 35 -10.67 5.82 -11.16
CA THR A 35 -10.48 5.23 -9.83
C THR A 35 -11.17 3.87 -9.75
N THR A 36 -10.37 2.82 -9.56
CA THR A 36 -10.82 1.44 -9.42
C THR A 36 -10.87 1.03 -7.95
N ALA A 37 -9.98 1.55 -7.11
CA ALA A 37 -10.00 1.29 -5.67
C ALA A 37 -9.37 2.44 -4.86
N ILE A 38 -9.80 2.57 -3.61
CA ILE A 38 -9.18 3.43 -2.60
C ILE A 38 -8.76 2.52 -1.45
N VAL A 39 -7.47 2.49 -1.14
CA VAL A 39 -6.90 1.75 -0.03
C VAL A 39 -6.58 2.74 1.08
N MET A 40 -7.04 2.46 2.30
CA MET A 40 -6.67 3.24 3.47
C MET A 40 -5.89 2.36 4.45
N GLN A 41 -4.79 2.89 4.99
CA GLN A 41 -4.07 2.29 6.09
C GLN A 41 -4.34 3.03 7.38
N THR A 42 -4.88 2.29 8.35
CA THR A 42 -4.98 2.70 9.75
C THR A 42 -3.64 2.53 10.46
N LYS A 43 -3.48 3.20 11.61
CA LYS A 43 -2.27 3.09 12.44
C LYS A 43 -1.91 1.65 12.83
N VAL A 44 -2.90 0.80 13.12
CA VAL A 44 -2.69 -0.62 13.47
C VAL A 44 -2.18 -1.43 12.27
N GLN A 45 -2.69 -1.15 11.06
CA GLN A 45 -2.22 -1.84 9.86
C GLN A 45 -0.77 -1.49 9.54
N LYS A 46 -0.34 -0.22 9.72
CA LYS A 46 1.06 0.19 9.53
C LYS A 46 2.01 -0.60 10.44
N ILE A 47 1.69 -0.73 11.72
CA ILE A 47 2.50 -1.49 12.69
C ILE A 47 2.61 -2.97 12.29
N MET A 48 1.53 -3.56 11.78
CA MET A 48 1.54 -4.94 11.26
C MET A 48 2.44 -5.09 10.03
N PHE A 49 2.50 -4.07 9.16
CA PHE A 49 3.36 -4.10 7.97
C PHE A 49 4.84 -3.85 8.30
N ASP A 50 5.16 -3.06 9.33
CA ASP A 50 6.55 -2.83 9.74
C ASP A 50 7.28 -4.13 10.12
N HIS A 51 6.56 -5.11 10.66
CA HIS A 51 7.10 -6.42 11.07
C HIS A 51 6.80 -7.53 10.05
N TRP A 52 6.31 -7.18 8.86
CA TRP A 52 5.93 -8.16 7.84
C TRP A 52 7.17 -8.84 7.25
N GLY A 53 7.32 -10.14 7.50
CA GLY A 53 8.43 -10.94 6.99
C GLY A 53 9.64 -11.05 7.93
N GLU A 54 9.59 -10.42 9.11
CA GLU A 54 10.57 -10.66 10.16
C GLU A 54 10.19 -11.94 10.94
N THR A 55 11.07 -12.96 10.90
CA THR A 55 10.96 -14.22 11.67
C THR A 55 11.89 -14.24 12.86
#